data_AF-A0A4Q6APM7-F1
#
_entry.id   AF-A0A4Q6APM7-F1
#
_cell.length_a   1.000
_cell.length_b   1.000
_cell.length_c   1.000
_cell.angle_alpha   90.00
_cell.angle_beta   90.00
_cell.angle_gamma   90.00
#
_symmetry.space_group_name_H-M   'P 1'
#
loop_
_entity.id
_entity.type
_entity.pdbx_description
1 polymer ?
#
loop_
_entity_poly.entity_id
_entity_poly.type
_entity_poly.pdbx_seq_one_letter_code
_entity_poly.pdbx_strand_id
1 'polypeptide(L)' 'MYKMVFLCEPTSTVLQKGFDVLDVRYFSINGLPELSEDRILKSQIEWVYEKAVRSDFTVYFD' A
#
# COMPACT_ATOMS: atom_id res chain seq x y z
N MET A 1 4.20 -17.69 6.43
CA MET A 1 4.30 -16.86 5.22
C MET A 1 4.63 -15.46 5.69
N TYR A 2 5.70 -14.83 5.20
CA TYR A 2 6.11 -13.50 5.63
C TYR A 2 5.63 -12.45 4.64
N LYS A 3 5.20 -11.27 5.12
CA LYS A 3 4.80 -10.13 4.30
C LYS A 3 5.77 -8.99 4.55
N MET A 4 6.34 -8.43 3.49
CA MET A 4 7.24 -7.27 3.56
C MET A 4 6.60 -6.11 2.79
N VAL A 5 6.58 -4.92 3.40
CA VAL A 5 6.03 -3.71 2.79
C VAL A 5 7.14 -2.66 2.74
N PHE A 6 7.36 -2.09 1.56
CA PHE A 6 8.37 -1.05 1.32
C PHE A 6 7.68 0.24 0.91
N LEU A 7 8.09 1.35 1.52
CA LEU A 7 7.69 2.67 1.06
C LEU A 7 8.55 3.04 -0.15
N CYS A 8 7.91 3.29 -1.29
CA CYS A 8 8.57 3.62 -2.55
C CYS A 8 8.10 4.98 -3.07
N GLU A 9 8.99 5.69 -3.75
CA GLU A 9 8.66 6.92 -4.48
C GLU A 9 8.42 6.59 -5.97
N PRO A 10 7.26 6.97 -6.54
CA PRO A 10 6.99 6.75 -7.95
C PRO A 10 7.84 7.71 -8.80
N THR A 11 8.52 7.19 -9.82
CA THR A 11 9.29 8.01 -10.78
C THR A 11 8.41 8.70 -11.83
N SER A 12 7.09 8.45 -11.82
CA SER A 12 6.09 9.02 -12.72
C SER A 12 4.70 8.98 -12.07
N THR A 13 3.83 9.91 -12.45
CA THR A 13 2.42 9.93 -12.04
C THR A 13 1.48 9.24 -13.04
N VAL A 14 2.01 8.78 -14.18
CA VAL A 14 1.24 8.06 -15.20
C VAL A 14 1.05 6.61 -14.76
N LEU A 15 -0.18 6.22 -14.47
CA LEU A 15 -0.52 4.83 -14.18
C LEU A 15 -0.77 4.05 -15.47
N GLN A 16 -0.03 2.96 -15.64
CA GLN A 16 -0.24 2.00 -16.73
C GLN A 16 -0.51 0.64 -16.11
N LYS A 17 -1.58 -0.02 -16.57
CA LYS A 17 -1.88 -1.38 -16.12
C LYS A 17 -0.89 -2.37 -16.71
N GLY A 18 -0.40 -3.28 -15.88
CA GLY A 18 0.35 -4.46 -16.33
C GLY A 18 -0.56 -5.49 -17.01
N PHE A 19 0.03 -6.54 -17.57
CA PHE A 19 -0.73 -7.61 -18.24
C PHE A 19 -1.54 -8.48 -17.25
N ASP A 20 -1.13 -8.50 -15.99
CA ASP A 20 -1.68 -9.32 -14.89
C ASP A 20 -2.59 -8.52 -13.94
N VAL A 21 -2.85 -7.24 -14.24
CA VAL A 21 -3.66 -6.35 -13.42
C VAL A 21 -4.83 -5.79 -14.23
N LEU A 22 -6.05 -5.97 -13.72
CA LEU A 22 -7.27 -5.49 -14.39
C LEU A 22 -7.44 -3.96 -14.33
N ASP A 23 -7.09 -3.35 -13.19
CA ASP A 23 -7.17 -1.91 -12.96
C ASP A 23 -6.07 -1.42 -11.99
N VAL A 24 -5.66 -0.16 -12.13
CA VAL A 24 -4.67 0.49 -11.27
C VAL A 24 -5.10 1.94 -11.01
N ARG A 25 -5.13 2.33 -9.73
CA ARG A 25 -5.56 3.65 -9.29
C ARG A 25 -5.06 3.97 -7.89
N TYR A 26 -5.05 5.26 -7.57
CA TYR A 26 -4.84 5.75 -6.21
C TYR A 26 -6.17 5.78 -5.45
N PHE A 27 -6.13 5.43 -4.16
CA PHE A 27 -7.26 5.50 -3.26
C PHE A 27 -6.94 6.39 -2.06
N SER A 28 -7.94 7.13 -1.57
CA SER A 28 -7.83 7.82 -0.28
C SER A 28 -7.86 6.80 0.85
N ILE A 29 -7.12 7.05 1.94
CA ILE A 29 -7.15 6.18 3.13
C ILE A 29 -8.56 6.08 3.74
N ASN A 30 -9.38 7.11 3.58
CA ASN A 30 -10.78 7.13 4.05
C ASN A 30 -11.77 6.55 3.02
N GLY A 31 -11.28 6.12 1.86
CA GLY A 31 -12.08 5.63 0.72
C GLY A 31 -11.42 4.43 0.05
N LEU A 32 -10.94 3.48 0.86
CA LEU A 32 -10.37 2.24 0.37
C LEU A 32 -11.43 1.39 -0.36
N PRO A 33 -11.05 0.66 -1.41
CA PRO A 33 -11.93 -0.30 -2.07
C PRO A 33 -12.10 -1.54 -1.18
N GLU A 34 -12.87 -2.52 -1.67
CA GLU A 34 -12.83 -3.87 -1.13
C GLU A 34 -11.40 -4.42 -1.19
N LEU A 35 -10.94 -5.02 -0.09
CA LEU A 35 -9.57 -5.51 0.06
C LEU A 35 -9.52 -7.03 -0.09
N SER A 36 -8.46 -7.52 -0.72
CA SER A 36 -8.09 -8.92 -0.64
C SER A 36 -7.38 -9.17 0.70
N GLU A 37 -8.14 -9.55 1.73
CA GLU A 37 -7.64 -9.68 3.11
C GLU A 37 -6.52 -10.74 3.25
N ASP A 38 -6.50 -11.76 2.39
CA ASP A 38 -5.39 -12.71 2.30
C ASP A 38 -4.04 -12.01 2.00
N ARG A 39 -4.08 -10.93 1.22
CA ARG A 39 -2.90 -10.15 0.83
C ARG A 39 -2.58 -9.07 1.86
N ILE A 40 -3.56 -8.26 2.24
CA ILE A 40 -3.35 -7.15 3.16
C ILE A 40 -4.65 -6.77 3.89
N LEU A 41 -4.54 -6.50 5.19
CA LEU A 41 -5.65 -6.04 6.01
C LEU A 41 -5.74 -4.51 6.00
N LYS A 42 -6.94 -3.97 6.21
CA LYS A 42 -7.15 -2.52 6.36
C LYS A 42 -6.24 -1.91 7.43
N SER A 43 -6.15 -2.55 8.60
CA SER A 43 -5.30 -2.10 9.70
C SER A 43 -3.81 -2.02 9.32
N GLN A 44 -3.34 -2.92 8.46
CA GLN A 44 -1.97 -2.90 7.96
C GLN A 44 -1.73 -1.71 7.02
N ILE A 45 -2.70 -1.41 6.13
CA ILE A 45 -2.64 -0.23 5.24
C ILE A 45 -2.62 1.06 6.06
N GLU A 46 -3.52 1.20 7.04
CA GLU A 46 -3.60 2.37 7.92
C GLU A 46 -2.29 2.57 8.68
N TRP A 47 -1.70 1.48 9.19
CA TRP A 47 -0.44 1.54 9.92
C TRP A 47 0.75 1.99 9.04
N VAL A 48 0.92 1.40 7.84
CA VAL A 48 2.02 1.83 6.94
C VAL A 48 1.79 3.26 6.41
N TYR A 49 0.53 3.66 6.22
CA TYR A 49 0.18 5.03 5.86
C TYR A 49 0.58 6.03 6.95
N GLU A 50 0.26 5.75 8.22
CA GLU A 50 0.67 6.59 9.34
C GLU A 50 2.19 6.75 9.43
N LYS A 51 2.94 5.66 9.22
CA LYS A 51 4.41 5.72 9.18
C LYS A 51 4.93 6.59 8.06
N ALA A 52 4.37 6.46 6.87
CA ALA A 52 4.75 7.29 5.72
C ALA A 52 4.48 8.78 5.99
N VAL A 53 3.29 9.12 6.52
CA VAL A 53 2.90 10.51 6.83
C VAL A 53 3.76 11.11 7.95
N ARG A 54 4.12 10.31 8.96
CA ARG A 54 4.99 10.74 10.06
C ARG A 54 6.48 10.71 9.73
N SER A 55 6.86 10.25 8.53
CA SER A 55 8.25 10.00 8.14
C SER A 55 8.99 9.07 9.13
N ASP A 56 8.27 8.10 9.71
CA ASP A 56 8.85 7.07 10.58
C ASP A 56 9.25 5.85 9.75
N PHE A 57 10.54 5.77 9.42
CA PHE A 57 11.11 4.69 8.62
C PHE A 57 11.72 3.56 9.48
N THR A 58 11.41 3.52 10.77
CA THR A 58 11.83 2.42 11.64
C THR A 58 11.14 1.14 11.19
N VAL A 59 11.92 0.09 10.90
CA VAL A 59 11.39 -1.22 10.50
C VAL A 59 10.63 -1.86 11.67
N TYR A 60 9.48 -2.45 11.38
CA TYR A 60 8.67 -3.23 12.32
C TYR A 60 8.53 -4.67 11.82
N PHE A 61 8.42 -5.60 12.75
CA PHE A 61 8.22 -7.02 12.48
C PHE A 61 7.40 -7.64 13.62
N ASP A 62 6.55 -8.61 13.28
CA ASP A 62 5.74 -9.42 14.19
C ASP A 62 5.69 -10.90 13.76
#